data_AF-A0A2E9CGJ9-F1
#
_entry.id   AF-A0A2E9CGJ9-F1
#
_cell.length_a   1.000
_cell.length_b   1.000
_cell.length_c   1.000
_cell.angle_alpha   90.00
_cell.angle_beta   90.00
_cell.angle_gamma   90.00
#
_symmetry.space_group_name_H-M   'P 1'
#
loop_
_entity.id
_entity.type
_entity.pdbx_description
1 polymer ?
#
loop_
_entity_poly.entity_id
_entity_poly.type
_entity_poly.pdbx_seq_one_letter_code
_entity_poly.pdbx_strand_id
1 'polypeptide(L)' 'MSANHLHSDLSYKRLEQGRFQWPAIQDGVMGLTAAQAAALLEGLDWRRVHTGRRPVAPQIAG' A
#
# COMPACT_ATOMS: atom_id res chain seq x y z
N MET A 1 32.67 28.19 12.95
CA MET A 1 31.19 28.06 13.01
C MET A 1 30.76 27.30 11.77
N SER A 2 30.71 25.96 11.82
CA SER A 2 30.27 25.14 10.68
C SER A 2 28.78 24.89 10.83
N ALA A 3 27.99 25.37 9.87
CA ALA A 3 26.56 25.16 9.84
C ALA A 3 26.26 23.67 9.60
N ASN A 4 25.53 23.06 10.54
CA ASN A 4 24.95 21.74 10.36
C ASN A 4 23.93 21.82 9.21
N HIS A 5 24.33 21.39 8.03
CA HIS A 5 23.40 21.21 6.92
C HIS A 5 22.67 19.89 7.14
N LEU A 6 21.38 19.95 7.49
CA LEU A 6 20.51 18.78 7.57
C LEU A 6 20.40 18.18 6.16
N HIS A 7 21.06 17.04 5.94
CA HIS A 7 20.90 16.25 4.72
C HIS A 7 19.51 15.60 4.78
N SER A 8 18.61 16.00 3.90
CA SER A 8 17.32 15.34 3.73
C SER A 8 17.45 14.36 2.56
N ASP A 9 17.75 13.10 2.87
CA ASP A 9 17.77 12.02 1.89
C ASP A 9 16.34 11.69 1.46
N LEU A 10 16.08 11.80 0.16
CA LEU A 10 14.78 11.54 -0.44
C LEU A 10 14.82 10.16 -1.10
N SER A 11 14.15 9.18 -0.49
CA SER A 11 14.07 7.80 -1.00
C SER A 11 12.73 7.55 -1.69
N TYR A 12 12.75 6.94 -2.88
CA TYR A 12 11.54 6.52 -3.58
C TYR A 12 11.70 5.12 -4.19
N LYS A 13 10.62 4.33 -4.19
CA LYS A 13 10.56 2.99 -4.81
C LYS A 13 9.80 3.09 -6.13
N ARG A 14 10.43 2.64 -7.22
CA ARG A 14 9.76 2.56 -8.52
C ARG A 14 8.96 1.26 -8.60
N LEU A 15 7.72 1.34 -9.07
CA LEU A 15 6.97 0.15 -9.42
C LEU A 15 7.48 -0.36 -10.77
N GLU A 16 7.97 -1.60 -10.80
CA GLU A 16 8.43 -2.21 -12.06
C GLU A 16 7.25 -2.60 -12.97
N GLN A 17 6.06 -2.82 -12.41
CA GLN A 17 4.82 -3.12 -13.14
C GLN A 17 3.62 -2.48 -12.43
N GLY A 18 2.70 -1.88 -13.20
CA GLY A 18 1.48 -1.25 -12.68
C GLY A 18 1.61 0.25 -12.39
N ARG A 19 0.46 0.92 -12.17
CA ARG A 19 0.42 2.35 -11.79
C ARG A 19 0.25 2.46 -10.29
N PHE A 20 1.15 3.19 -9.64
CA PHE A 20 0.99 3.55 -8.24
C PHE A 20 -0.15 4.56 -8.11
N GLN A 21 -1.26 4.13 -7.53
CA GLN A 21 -2.41 4.99 -7.27
C GLN A 21 -2.51 5.21 -5.77
N TRP A 22 -2.12 6.41 -5.35
CA TRP A 22 -2.42 6.87 -4.01
C TRP A 22 -3.94 6.95 -3.82
N PRO A 23 -4.51 6.41 -2.72
CA PRO A 23 -5.88 6.71 -2.37
C PRO A 23 -6.10 8.19 -2.16
N ALA A 24 -7.36 8.60 -2.26
CA ALA A 24 -7.78 9.92 -1.82
C ALA A 24 -7.43 10.09 -0.34
N ILE A 25 -6.51 11.01 -0.07
CA ILE A 25 -6.16 11.43 1.28
C ILE A 25 -7.30 12.30 1.78
N GLN A 26 -7.94 11.89 2.87
CA GLN A 26 -8.97 12.67 3.57
C GLN A 26 -8.32 13.20 4.85
N ASP A 27 -8.41 14.52 5.08
CA ASP A 27 -7.85 15.17 6.27
C ASP A 27 -6.34 14.95 6.49
N GLY A 28 -5.58 14.77 5.41
CA GLY A 28 -4.13 14.53 5.47
C GLY A 28 -3.74 13.12 5.91
N VAL A 29 -4.70 12.24 6.18
CA VAL A 29 -4.46 10.87 6.67
C VAL A 29 -5.10 9.85 5.73
N MET A 30 -4.47 8.68 5.65
CA MET A 30 -4.90 7.56 4.83
C MET A 30 -5.21 6.36 5.73
N GLY A 31 -6.50 6.04 5.88
CA GLY A 31 -6.92 4.85 6.61
C GLY A 31 -6.72 3.59 5.79
N LEU A 32 -5.67 2.82 6.06
CA LEU A 32 -5.44 1.49 5.46
C LEU A 32 -5.47 0.41 6.53
N THR A 33 -6.03 -0.75 6.17
CA THR A 33 -5.81 -1.99 6.91
C THR A 33 -4.37 -2.47 6.73
N ALA A 34 -3.89 -3.34 7.64
CA ALA A 34 -2.55 -3.92 7.54
C ALA A 34 -2.30 -4.62 6.19
N ALA A 35 -3.31 -5.32 5.65
CA ALA A 35 -3.21 -5.99 4.35
C ALA A 35 -3.13 -5.00 3.18
N GLN A 36 -3.88 -3.89 3.25
CA GLN A 36 -3.80 -2.83 2.23
C GLN A 36 -2.46 -2.10 2.28
N ALA A 37 -1.92 -1.84 3.47
CA ALA A 37 -0.59 -1.25 3.63
C ALA A 37 0.50 -2.16 3.06
N ALA A 38 0.45 -3.47 3.34
CA ALA A 38 1.38 -4.44 2.75
C ALA A 38 1.29 -4.48 1.22
N ALA A 39 0.08 -4.54 0.66
CA ALA A 39 -0.11 -4.52 -0.78
C ALA A 39 0.41 -3.23 -1.43
N LEU A 40 0.24 -2.08 -0.77
CA LEU A 40 0.76 -0.81 -1.22
C LEU A 40 2.30 -0.80 -1.26
N LEU A 41 2.97 -1.36 -0.23
CA LEU A 41 4.43 -1.49 -0.18
C LEU A 41 4.98 -2.48 -1.21
N GLU A 42 4.24 -3.55 -1.51
CA GLU A 42 4.59 -4.54 -2.53
C GLU A 42 4.29 -4.05 -3.97
N GLY A 43 3.61 -2.91 -4.14
CA GLY A 43 3.23 -2.40 -5.46
C GLY A 43 2.02 -3.09 -6.08
N LEU A 44 1.28 -3.86 -5.29
CA LEU A 44 0.03 -4.50 -5.69
C LEU A 44 -1.13 -3.48 -5.69
N ASP A 45 -2.20 -3.78 -6.42
CA ASP A 45 -3.43 -2.98 -6.39
C ASP A 45 -4.13 -3.15 -5.04
N TRP A 46 -3.74 -2.31 -4.07
CA TRP A 46 -4.27 -2.30 -2.71
C TRP A 46 -5.80 -2.08 -2.67
N ARG A 47 -6.41 -1.48 -3.71
CA ARG A 47 -7.87 -1.29 -3.82
C ARG A 47 -8.62 -2.61 -3.97
N ARG A 48 -7.95 -3.65 -4.47
CA ARG A 48 -8.48 -5.02 -4.61
C ARG A 48 -8.22 -5.87 -3.38
N VAL A 49 -7.56 -5.32 -2.36
CA VAL A 49 -7.36 -6.02 -1.10
C VAL A 49 -8.61 -5.87 -0.25
N HIS A 50 -9.34 -6.96 -0.13
CA HIS A 50 -10.54 -7.05 0.70
C HIS A 50 -10.18 -7.81 1.97
N THR A 51 -10.06 -7.10 3.11
CA THR A 51 -9.94 -7.75 4.42
C THR A 51 -11.31 -8.30 4.81
N GLY A 52 -11.64 -9.52 4.39
CA GLY A 52 -12.87 -10.14 4.88
C GLY A 52 -13.59 -11.13 3.98
N ARG A 53 -13.03 -11.54 2.82
CA ARG A 53 -13.60 -12.72 2.16
C ARG A 53 -12.89 -13.96 2.64
N ARG A 54 -13.43 -14.59 3.69
CA ARG A 54 -13.16 -16.02 3.95
C ARG A 54 -13.49 -16.75 2.64
N PRO A 55 -12.52 -17.45 2.00
CA PRO A 55 -12.85 -18.28 0.85
C PRO A 55 -13.94 -19.24 1.30
N VAL A 56 -15.13 -19.16 0.68
CA VAL A 56 -16.11 -20.23 0.84
C VAL A 56 -15.43 -21.43 0.20
N ALA A 57 -15.10 -22.43 1.02
CA ALA A 57 -14.54 -23.67 0.52
C ALA A 57 -15.45 -24.16 -0.61
N PRO A 58 -14.92 -24.42 -1.82
CA PRO A 58 -15.73 -24.97 -2.89
C PRO A 58 -16.35 -26.25 -2.35
N GLN A 59 -17.68 -26.25 -2.21
CA GLN A 59 -18.43 -27.45 -1.93
C GLN A 59 -18.31 -28.27 -3.21
N ILE A 60 -17.39 -29.24 -3.21
CA ILE A 60 -17.31 -30.25 -4.25
C ILE A 60 -18.64 -31.00 -4.14
N ALA A 61 -19.56 -30.75 -5.08
CA ALA A 61 -20.76 -31.53 -5.23
C ALA A 61 -20.32 -32.97 -5.49
N GLY A 62 -20.65 -33.86 -4.56
CA GLY A 62 -20.42 -35.30 -4.68
C GLY A 62 -21.27 -35.93 -5.76
#